data_AF-A0A1B6F3U1-F1
#
_entry.id   AF-A0A1B6F3U1-F1
#
_cell.length_a   1.000
_cell.length_b   1.000
_cell.length_c   1.000
_cell.angle_alpha   90.00
_cell.angle_beta   90.00
_cell.angle_gamma   90.00
#
_symmetry.space_group_name_H-M   'P 1'
#
loop_
_entity.id
_entity.type
_entity.pdbx_description
1 polymer ?
#
loop_
_entity_poly.entity_id
_entity_poly.type
_entity_poly.pdbx_seq_one_letter_code
_entity_poly.pdbx_strand_id
1 'polypeptide(L)'
;FHCATAFNKDNQLVTNGGRVLCVVASDQSLMQAFLKATRACEIIQFKGAQFRKDIASKGIARYILNSGRMSYQQSGVNIDKANLFVKDIVKRAQQSYNAGVLSEIGSFGALYDLKPFGYKDPVLVTGTDGV
;
A
#
# COMPACT_ATOMS: atom_id res chain seq x y z
N PHE A 1 0.40 0.78 8.06
CA PHE A 1 1.61 1.23 7.31
C PHE A 1 2.78 1.09 8.24
N HIS A 2 3.75 0.22 7.93
CA HIS A 2 4.87 -0.06 8.81
C HIS A 2 6.13 0.61 8.26
N CYS A 3 6.76 1.46 9.08
CA CYS A 3 8.09 2.01 8.85
C CYS A 3 9.11 1.00 9.37
N ALA A 4 9.97 0.48 8.50
CA ALA A 4 10.92 -0.56 8.84
C ALA A 4 12.21 0.04 9.43
N THR A 5 12.15 0.43 10.70
CA THR A 5 13.30 0.94 11.47
C THR A 5 13.46 0.17 12.79
N ALA A 6 14.68 0.12 13.33
CA ALA A 6 14.99 -0.50 14.61
C ALA A 6 16.14 0.25 15.30
N PHE A 7 16.31 0.05 16.61
CA PHE A 7 17.52 0.47 17.31
C PHE A 7 18.53 -0.69 17.35
N ASN A 8 19.78 -0.41 17.03
CA ASN A 8 20.87 -1.38 17.22
C ASN A 8 21.37 -1.38 18.69
N LYS A 9 22.38 -2.21 18.98
CA LYS A 9 22.97 -2.33 20.32
C LYS A 9 23.62 -1.03 20.83
N ASP A 10 24.01 -0.15 19.92
CA ASP A 10 24.62 1.15 20.20
C ASP A 10 23.57 2.27 20.29
N ASN A 11 22.27 1.90 20.36
CA ASN A 11 21.14 2.81 20.42
C ASN A 11 21.01 3.75 19.20
N GLN A 12 21.50 3.32 18.04
CA GLN A 12 21.40 4.04 16.78
C GLN A 12 20.17 3.55 16.00
N LEU A 13 19.45 4.48 15.38
CA LEU A 13 18.34 4.16 14.49
C LEU A 13 18.87 3.61 13.16
N VAL A 14 18.48 2.37 12.83
CA VAL A 14 18.89 1.66 11.62
C VAL A 14 17.68 1.22 10.79
N THR A 15 17.89 1.02 9.49
CA THR A 15 16.89 0.46 8.59
C THR A 15 16.70 -1.04 8.87
N ASN A 16 15.46 -1.54 8.85
CA ASN A 16 15.14 -2.94 9.14
C ASN A 16 14.06 -3.52 8.19
N GLY A 17 14.13 -3.18 6.90
CA GLY A 17 13.21 -3.68 5.87
C GLY A 17 13.13 -2.75 4.64
N GLY A 18 12.27 -3.08 3.68
CA GLY A 18 12.22 -2.37 2.39
C GLY A 18 11.60 -0.97 2.45
N ARG A 19 10.45 -0.79 3.11
CA ARG A 19 9.80 0.52 3.29
C ARG A 19 10.22 1.11 4.63
N VAL A 20 11.27 1.93 4.60
CA VAL A 20 11.92 2.42 5.81
C VAL A 20 11.10 3.51 6.50
N LEU A 21 10.63 4.52 5.76
CA LEU A 21 9.91 5.68 6.29
C LEU A 21 8.70 6.02 5.42
N CYS A 22 7.69 6.63 6.05
CA CYS A 22 6.58 7.31 5.39
C CYS A 22 6.61 8.78 5.84
N VAL A 23 7.10 9.65 4.96
CA VAL A 23 7.16 11.10 5.23
C VAL A 23 5.83 11.73 4.84
N VAL A 24 5.17 12.35 5.81
CA VAL A 24 3.86 13.00 5.63
C VAL A 24 3.99 14.46 5.98
N ALA A 25 3.42 15.33 5.15
CA ALA A 25 3.32 16.75 5.43
C ALA A 25 1.88 17.23 5.17
N SER A 26 1.45 18.21 5.95
CA SER A 26 0.16 18.89 5.79
C SER A 26 0.39 20.38 5.56
N ASP A 27 -0.53 21.00 4.81
CA ASP A 27 -0.54 22.43 4.51
C ASP A 27 -1.95 22.87 4.06
N GLN A 28 -2.15 24.18 3.86
CA GLN A 28 -3.39 24.76 3.34
C GLN A 28 -3.62 24.45 1.86
N SER A 29 -2.57 24.06 1.12
CA SER A 29 -2.71 23.62 -0.28
C SER A 29 -1.97 22.32 -0.54
N LEU A 30 -2.51 21.51 -1.46
CA LEU A 30 -1.89 20.24 -1.88
C LEU A 30 -0.47 20.44 -2.41
N MET A 31 -0.22 21.54 -3.13
CA MET A 31 1.10 21.86 -3.67
C MET A 31 2.13 22.07 -2.56
N GLN A 32 1.80 22.86 -1.54
CA GLN A 32 2.72 23.13 -0.43
C GLN A 32 2.97 21.87 0.41
N ALA A 33 1.93 21.07 0.67
CA ALA A 33 2.08 19.79 1.34
C ALA A 33 3.01 18.84 0.56
N PHE A 34 2.86 18.75 -0.77
CA PHE A 34 3.76 17.99 -1.64
C PHE A 34 5.20 18.47 -1.55
N LEU A 35 5.45 19.78 -1.74
CA LEU A 35 6.80 20.34 -1.69
C LEU A 35 7.48 20.11 -0.34
N LYS A 36 6.73 20.27 0.77
CA LYS A 36 7.23 19.99 2.13
C LYS A 36 7.62 18.52 2.30
N ALA A 37 6.76 17.59 1.88
CA ALA A 37 7.05 16.16 1.99
C ALA A 37 8.27 15.75 1.13
N THR A 38 8.31 16.21 -0.13
CA THR A 38 9.42 15.92 -1.05
C THR A 38 10.74 16.48 -0.53
N ARG A 39 10.76 17.72 -0.05
CA ARG A 39 11.96 18.33 0.53
C ARG A 39 12.44 17.58 1.77
N ALA A 40 11.53 17.12 2.63
CA ALA A 40 11.89 16.30 3.78
C ALA A 40 12.52 14.96 3.37
N CYS A 41 12.02 14.32 2.30
CA CYS A 41 12.65 13.12 1.75
C CYS A 41 14.07 13.37 1.18
N GLU A 42 14.37 14.57 0.68
CA GLU A 42 15.71 14.93 0.19
C GLU A 42 16.72 15.12 1.32
N ILE A 43 16.25 15.54 2.50
CA ILE A 43 17.08 15.78 3.68
C ILE A 43 17.43 14.45 4.39
N ILE A 44 16.52 13.49 4.40
CA ILE A 44 16.71 12.21 5.07
C ILE A 44 17.59 11.31 4.20
N GLN A 45 18.84 11.08 4.64
CA GLN A 45 19.82 10.28 3.89
C GLN A 45 20.27 9.05 4.66
N PHE A 46 20.30 7.92 3.96
CA PHE A 46 20.94 6.68 4.39
C PHE A 46 21.34 5.88 3.14
N LYS A 47 22.25 4.91 3.30
CA LYS A 47 22.76 4.12 2.18
C LYS A 47 21.61 3.43 1.44
N GLY A 48 21.52 3.67 0.13
CA GLY A 48 20.50 3.07 -0.73
C GLY A 48 19.10 3.69 -0.60
N ALA A 49 18.96 4.82 0.10
CA ALA A 49 17.69 5.54 0.17
C ALA A 49 17.19 5.94 -1.23
N GLN A 50 15.94 5.62 -1.52
CA GLN A 50 15.26 5.97 -2.77
C GLN A 50 13.81 6.35 -2.45
N PHE A 51 13.27 7.31 -3.19
CA PHE A 51 11.87 7.70 -3.10
C PHE A 51 11.37 8.15 -4.47
N ARG A 52 10.06 8.04 -4.69
CA ARG A 52 9.41 8.53 -5.90
C ARG A 52 9.25 10.04 -5.85
N LYS A 53 9.61 10.73 -6.94
CA LYS A 53 9.49 12.19 -7.09
C LYS A 53 8.16 12.64 -7.70
N ASP A 54 7.34 11.70 -8.14
CA ASP A 54 6.08 11.93 -8.85
C ASP A 54 4.83 11.62 -7.99
N ILE A 55 5.01 11.47 -6.67
CA ILE A 55 3.90 11.34 -5.73
C ILE A 55 3.03 12.60 -5.82
N ALA A 56 1.71 12.42 -5.79
CA ALA A 56 0.71 13.50 -5.92
C ALA A 56 0.65 14.24 -7.27
N SER A 57 1.53 14.01 -8.26
CA SER A 57 1.54 14.75 -9.54
C SER A 57 0.18 14.79 -10.26
N LYS A 58 -0.53 13.65 -10.33
CA LYS A 58 -1.88 13.59 -10.91
C LYS A 58 -2.91 14.36 -10.08
N GLY A 59 -2.79 14.31 -8.75
CA GLY A 59 -3.67 15.05 -7.84
C GLY A 59 -3.47 16.55 -7.96
N ILE A 60 -2.22 17.01 -8.02
CA ILE A 60 -1.88 18.43 -8.19
C ILE A 60 -2.44 19.00 -9.49
N ALA A 61 -2.27 18.30 -10.62
CA ALA A 61 -2.85 18.74 -11.89
C ALA A 61 -4.37 18.92 -11.79
N ARG A 62 -5.06 17.96 -11.16
CA ARG A 62 -6.52 18.05 -10.93
C ARG A 62 -6.88 19.15 -9.94
N TYR A 63 -6.09 19.38 -8.90
CA TYR A 63 -6.30 20.46 -7.94
C TYR A 63 -6.30 21.82 -8.62
N ILE A 64 -5.31 22.05 -9.49
CA ILE A 64 -5.17 23.30 -10.25
C ILE A 64 -6.35 23.46 -11.21
N LEU A 65 -6.68 22.42 -11.99
CA LEU A 65 -7.81 22.46 -12.93
C LEU A 65 -9.17 22.67 -12.26
N ASN A 66 -9.31 22.33 -10.98
CA ASN A 66 -10.54 22.51 -10.19
C ASN A 66 -10.46 23.69 -9.21
N SER A 67 -9.62 24.69 -9.50
CA SER A 67 -9.52 25.95 -8.73
C SER A 67 -9.29 25.72 -7.23
N GLY A 68 -8.46 24.74 -6.88
CA GLY A 68 -8.12 24.42 -5.49
C GLY A 68 -9.16 23.61 -4.73
N ARG A 69 -10.16 23.04 -5.41
CA ARG A 69 -11.13 22.12 -4.81
C ARG A 69 -10.86 20.70 -5.29
N MET A 70 -10.77 19.75 -4.37
CA MET A 70 -10.62 18.35 -4.72
C MET A 70 -11.39 17.46 -3.76
N SER A 71 -12.30 16.65 -4.30
CA SER A 71 -12.89 15.53 -3.57
C SER A 71 -11.95 14.32 -3.58
N TYR A 72 -12.15 13.40 -2.64
CA TYR A 72 -11.39 12.14 -2.61
C TYR A 72 -11.51 11.37 -3.93
N GLN A 73 -12.70 11.40 -4.56
CA GLN A 73 -12.93 10.84 -5.89
C GLN A 73 -12.07 11.48 -6.98
N GLN A 74 -11.93 12.81 -6.96
CA GLN A 74 -11.09 13.52 -7.92
C GLN A 74 -9.59 13.23 -7.73
N SER A 75 -9.15 12.75 -6.58
CA SER A 75 -7.78 12.23 -6.41
C SER A 75 -7.52 10.95 -7.24
N GLY A 76 -8.57 10.31 -7.75
CA GLY A 76 -8.52 9.07 -8.52
C GLY A 76 -9.04 7.86 -7.75
N VAL A 77 -9.56 8.07 -6.54
CA VAL A 77 -10.07 6.99 -5.69
C VAL A 77 -11.59 7.06 -5.60
N ASN A 78 -12.29 6.19 -6.33
CA ASN A 78 -13.73 6.08 -6.21
C ASN A 78 -14.11 4.89 -5.31
N ILE A 79 -14.52 5.20 -4.07
CA ILE A 79 -14.89 4.22 -3.05
C ILE A 79 -16.10 3.39 -3.49
N ASP A 80 -17.13 4.03 -4.04
CA ASP A 80 -18.36 3.35 -4.43
C ASP A 80 -18.12 2.36 -5.57
N LYS A 81 -17.35 2.77 -6.59
CA LYS A 81 -16.94 1.88 -7.69
C LYS A 81 -16.08 0.73 -7.19
N ALA A 82 -15.16 0.99 -6.25
CA ALA A 82 -14.36 -0.08 -5.65
C ALA A 82 -15.25 -1.07 -4.90
N ASN A 83 -16.19 -0.59 -4.09
CA ASN A 83 -17.14 -1.43 -3.35
C ASN A 83 -18.07 -2.23 -4.28
N LEU A 84 -18.54 -1.64 -5.37
CA LEU A 84 -19.33 -2.34 -6.38
C LEU A 84 -18.50 -3.43 -7.07
N PHE A 85 -17.28 -3.11 -7.48
CA PHE A 85 -16.37 -4.08 -8.09
C PHE A 85 -16.07 -5.24 -7.14
N VAL A 86 -15.82 -4.96 -5.85
CA VAL A 86 -15.62 -6.00 -4.84
C VAL A 86 -16.86 -6.90 -4.72
N LYS A 87 -18.06 -6.33 -4.66
CA LYS A 87 -19.31 -7.12 -4.63
C LYS A 87 -19.46 -8.05 -5.83
N ASP A 88 -19.03 -7.60 -7.01
CA ASP A 88 -19.12 -8.40 -8.24
C ASP A 88 -18.06 -9.52 -8.28
N ILE A 89 -16.82 -9.23 -7.88
CA ILE A 89 -15.72 -10.20 -7.96
C ILE A 89 -15.80 -11.27 -6.86
N VAL A 90 -16.34 -10.93 -5.68
CA VAL A 90 -16.50 -11.88 -4.55
C VAL A 90 -17.27 -13.11 -5.02
N LYS A 91 -18.39 -12.92 -5.73
CA LYS A 91 -19.20 -14.03 -6.24
C LYS A 91 -18.42 -14.96 -7.18
N ARG A 92 -17.56 -14.40 -8.03
CA ARG A 92 -16.75 -15.17 -8.98
C ARG A 92 -15.63 -15.91 -8.26
N ALA A 93 -14.94 -15.25 -7.35
CA ALA A 93 -13.83 -15.85 -6.64
C ALA A 93 -14.28 -16.94 -5.64
N GLN A 94 -15.47 -16.80 -5.03
CA GLN A 94 -16.08 -17.85 -4.20
C GLN A 94 -16.33 -19.16 -4.95
N GLN A 95 -16.50 -19.14 -6.28
CA GLN A 95 -16.64 -20.36 -7.08
C GLN A 95 -15.37 -21.23 -7.08
N SER A 96 -14.22 -20.66 -6.72
CA SER A 96 -12.95 -21.39 -6.59
C SER A 96 -12.66 -21.90 -5.18
N TYR A 97 -13.55 -21.64 -4.21
CA TYR A 97 -13.33 -22.05 -2.84
C TYR A 97 -13.33 -23.58 -2.72
N ASN A 98 -12.49 -24.06 -1.81
CA ASN A 98 -12.45 -25.46 -1.40
C ASN A 98 -12.26 -25.53 0.12
N ALA A 99 -12.18 -26.75 0.66
CA ALA A 99 -12.12 -26.99 2.11
C ALA A 99 -10.94 -26.31 2.83
N GLY A 100 -9.91 -25.86 2.10
CA GLY A 100 -8.78 -25.14 2.68
C GLY A 100 -9.00 -23.65 2.89
N VAL A 101 -9.97 -23.02 2.22
CA VAL A 101 -10.16 -21.56 2.35
C VAL A 101 -10.74 -21.24 3.74
N LEU A 102 -10.02 -20.42 4.52
CA LEU A 102 -10.41 -20.05 5.88
C LEU A 102 -11.00 -18.64 6.01
N SER A 103 -10.93 -17.83 4.94
CA SER A 103 -11.27 -16.41 4.99
C SER A 103 -12.03 -15.96 3.76
N GLU A 104 -12.94 -15.01 3.95
CA GLU A 104 -13.63 -14.34 2.86
C GLU A 104 -12.79 -13.23 2.20
N ILE A 105 -13.18 -12.87 0.98
CA ILE A 105 -12.63 -11.73 0.25
C ILE A 105 -13.14 -10.42 0.86
N GLY A 106 -12.22 -9.49 1.11
CA GLY A 106 -12.50 -8.19 1.72
C GLY A 106 -11.69 -7.93 3.00
N SER A 107 -11.07 -8.96 3.57
CA SER A 107 -10.05 -8.85 4.61
C SER A 107 -8.70 -8.39 4.01
N PHE A 108 -7.81 -7.84 4.83
CA PHE A 108 -6.45 -7.41 4.40
C PHE A 108 -5.59 -8.57 3.89
N GLY A 109 -5.94 -9.81 4.22
CA GLY A 109 -5.28 -11.01 3.72
C GLY A 109 -6.23 -12.20 3.57
N ALA A 110 -5.76 -13.25 2.91
CA ALA A 110 -6.46 -14.51 2.80
C ALA A 110 -5.70 -15.61 3.57
N LEU A 111 -6.44 -16.59 4.08
CA LEU A 111 -5.92 -17.71 4.86
C LEU A 111 -6.32 -19.03 4.20
N TYR A 112 -5.38 -19.99 4.17
CA TYR A 112 -5.57 -21.29 3.55
C TYR A 112 -5.00 -22.40 4.44
N ASP A 113 -5.83 -23.39 4.78
CA ASP A 113 -5.48 -24.59 5.54
C ASP A 113 -5.19 -25.77 4.61
N LEU A 114 -4.06 -26.43 4.86
CA LEU A 114 -3.64 -27.64 4.14
C LEU A 114 -4.09 -28.92 4.86
N LYS A 115 -4.52 -28.84 6.13
CA LYS A 115 -4.94 -30.01 6.93
C LYS A 115 -6.04 -30.84 6.27
N PRO A 116 -7.09 -30.27 5.64
CA PRO A 116 -8.14 -31.06 4.98
C PRO A 116 -7.63 -31.99 3.88
N PHE A 117 -6.42 -31.75 3.36
CA PHE A 117 -5.80 -32.53 2.29
C PHE A 117 -4.69 -33.47 2.80
N GLY A 118 -4.49 -33.58 4.12
CA GLY A 118 -3.61 -34.58 4.72
C GLY A 118 -2.11 -34.25 4.71
N TYR A 119 -1.72 -33.02 4.39
CA TYR A 119 -0.31 -32.59 4.43
C TYR A 119 0.20 -32.53 5.88
N LYS A 120 1.38 -33.12 6.12
CA LYS A 120 2.01 -33.17 7.46
C LYS A 120 3.19 -32.21 7.61
N ASP A 121 3.99 -32.04 6.56
CA ASP A 121 5.14 -31.15 6.52
C ASP A 121 5.31 -30.56 5.10
N PRO A 122 4.38 -29.68 4.68
CA PRO A 122 4.38 -29.17 3.31
C PRO A 122 5.44 -28.07 3.13
N VAL A 123 6.16 -28.12 2.01
CA VAL A 123 6.97 -27.00 1.53
C VAL A 123 6.11 -26.12 0.63
N LEU A 124 5.98 -24.84 0.98
CA LEU A 124 5.26 -23.85 0.18
C LEU A 124 6.16 -23.25 -0.88
N VAL A 125 5.70 -23.28 -2.13
CA VAL A 125 6.33 -22.59 -3.26
C VAL A 125 5.38 -21.51 -3.74
N THR A 126 5.87 -20.28 -3.88
CA THR A 126 5.10 -19.16 -4.42
C THR A 126 5.82 -18.60 -5.64
N GLY A 127 5.03 -18.12 -6.60
CA GLY A 127 5.50 -17.44 -7.80
C GLY A 127 4.73 -16.15 -8.00
N THR A 128 5.32 -15.20 -8.70
CA THR A 128 4.64 -13.96 -9.10
C THR A 128 5.12 -13.60 -10.49
N ASP A 129 4.18 -13.54 -11.43
CA ASP A 129 4.46 -13.25 -12.83
C ASP A 129 3.66 -12.00 -13.25
N GLY A 130 4.31 -11.13 -14.01
CA GLY A 130 3.65 -10.02 -14.70
C GLY A 130 3.18 -10.44 -16.09
N VAL A 131 2.14 -9.77 -16.59
CA VAL A 131 1.68 -9.86 -17.99
C VAL A 131 2.29 -8.76 -18.84
#